data_AF-A0AAC9RIW3-F1
#
_entry.id   AF-A0AAC9RIW3-F1
#
_cell.length_a   1.000
_cell.length_b   1.000
_cell.length_c   1.000
_cell.angle_alpha   90.00
_cell.angle_beta   90.00
_cell.angle_gamma   90.00
#
_symmetry.space_group_name_H-M   'P 1'
#
loop_
_entity.id
_entity.type
_entity.pdbx_description
1 polymer ?
#
loop_
_entity_poly.entity_id
_entity_poly.type
_entity_poly.pdbx_seq_one_letter_code
_entity_poly.pdbx_strand_id
1 'polypeptide(L)'
;MKRLKDRKALLIVVSWMITLTLGGWMIHFLNQEKQAIASINEQGQLFQPLTVYHLADSFFELSPTQIPYYERGRIVYVEDDVFKQHEEGHQPWLSNPIDVVTVNCSNLIAQNAMILNEHVHYSKEELKTKNGISIKLLEEKEEIAEVEMIVPGLGKYHITLRSPKGTMIYFISRIQFHMSTK
;
A
#
# COMPACT_ATOMS: atom_id res chain seq x y z
N MET A 1 37.37 50.21 5.78
CA MET A 1 36.93 49.22 6.79
C MET A 1 35.49 48.69 6.63
N LYS A 2 34.59 49.29 5.81
CA LYS A 2 33.19 48.81 5.69
C LYS A 2 33.03 47.54 4.81
N ARG A 3 33.82 47.37 3.74
CA ARG A 3 33.72 46.24 2.79
C ARG A 3 34.18 44.87 3.29
N LEU A 4 34.88 44.77 4.43
CA LEU A 4 35.36 43.48 4.96
C LEU A 4 34.33 42.79 5.86
N LYS A 5 33.37 43.54 6.42
CA LYS A 5 32.35 43.01 7.33
C LYS A 5 31.21 42.31 6.57
N ASP A 6 30.87 42.83 5.40
CA ASP A 6 29.77 42.31 4.56
C ASP A 6 30.13 40.97 3.88
N ARG A 7 31.41 40.73 3.57
CA ARG A 7 31.88 39.46 3.00
C ARG A 7 31.85 38.29 4.00
N LYS A 8 32.02 38.58 5.30
CA LYS A 8 31.94 37.55 6.35
C LYS A 8 30.48 37.14 6.64
N ALA A 9 29.55 38.09 6.57
CA ALA A 9 28.13 37.80 6.71
C ALA A 9 27.59 36.94 5.56
N LEU A 10 28.00 37.21 4.32
CA LEU A 10 27.58 36.45 3.14
C LEU A 10 28.06 34.98 3.18
N LEU A 11 29.29 34.73 3.65
CA LEU A 11 29.86 33.38 3.79
C LEU A 11 29.17 32.54 4.86
N ILE A 12 28.68 33.17 5.94
CA ILE A 12 27.96 32.46 7.01
C ILE A 12 26.57 32.06 6.52
N VAL A 13 25.85 32.92 5.81
CA VAL A 13 24.51 32.60 5.28
C VAL A 13 24.56 31.48 4.23
N VAL A 14 25.58 31.48 3.36
CA VAL A 14 25.78 30.40 2.38
C VAL A 14 26.17 29.07 3.06
N SER A 15 26.98 29.13 4.13
CA SER A 15 27.35 27.93 4.91
C SER A 15 26.15 27.32 5.65
N TRP A 16 25.24 28.15 6.17
CA TRP A 16 23.99 27.69 6.82
C TRP A 16 22.95 27.16 5.82
N MET A 17 22.92 27.66 4.58
CA MET A 17 22.03 27.10 3.54
C MET A 17 22.51 25.74 3.01
N ILE A 18 23.81 25.49 2.96
CA ILE A 18 24.37 24.20 2.50
C ILE A 18 24.16 23.09 3.54
N THR A 19 24.17 23.41 4.84
CA THR A 19 23.90 22.42 5.89
C THR A 19 22.42 22.03 5.99
N LEU A 20 21.49 22.93 5.67
CA LEU A 20 20.04 22.62 5.64
C LEU A 20 19.64 21.70 4.47
N THR A 21 20.28 21.84 3.31
CA THR A 21 19.99 20.98 2.15
C THR A 21 20.60 19.58 2.28
N LEU A 22 21.80 19.45 2.87
CA LEU A 22 22.42 18.17 3.19
C LEU A 22 21.67 17.42 4.31
N GLY A 23 21.18 18.14 5.33
CA GLY A 23 20.36 17.55 6.39
C GLY A 23 19.01 17.03 5.90
N GLY A 24 18.36 17.76 4.98
CA GLY A 24 17.11 17.32 4.34
C GLY A 24 17.29 16.07 3.47
N TRP A 25 18.38 16.00 2.70
CA TRP A 25 18.73 14.80 1.91
C TRP A 25 19.06 13.61 2.81
N MET A 26 19.76 13.81 3.92
CA MET A 26 20.09 12.74 4.87
C MET A 26 18.84 12.23 5.60
N ILE A 27 17.88 13.09 5.95
CA ILE A 27 16.60 12.67 6.54
C ILE A 27 15.74 11.95 5.49
N HIS A 28 15.73 12.40 4.24
CA HIS A 28 14.99 11.73 3.16
C HIS A 28 15.62 10.38 2.78
N PHE A 29 16.94 10.25 2.87
CA PHE A 29 17.70 9.00 2.67
C PHE A 29 17.50 8.03 3.84
N LEU A 30 17.57 8.50 5.08
CA LEU A 30 17.26 7.72 6.28
C LEU A 30 15.77 7.31 6.33
N ASN A 31 14.87 8.12 5.76
CA ASN A 31 13.46 7.77 5.65
C ASN A 31 13.19 6.72 4.55
N GLN A 32 14.00 6.69 3.47
CA GLN A 32 13.98 5.58 2.50
C GLN A 32 14.54 4.28 3.09
N GLU A 33 15.60 4.33 3.90
CA GLU A 33 16.10 3.13 4.61
C GLU A 33 15.09 2.59 5.61
N LYS A 34 14.29 3.45 6.27
CA LYS A 34 13.20 3.02 7.14
C LYS A 34 12.06 2.29 6.42
N GLN A 35 11.92 2.45 5.11
CA GLN A 35 10.91 1.74 4.30
C GLN A 35 11.41 0.40 3.73
N ALA A 36 12.71 0.10 3.85
CA ALA A 36 13.28 -1.19 3.48
C ALA A 36 13.69 -1.98 4.73
N ILE A 37 12.71 -2.47 5.49
CA ILE A 37 12.96 -3.59 6.41
C ILE A 37 13.13 -4.83 5.53
N ALA A 38 14.31 -4.99 4.95
CA ALA A 38 14.70 -6.23 4.30
C ALA A 38 14.94 -7.26 5.41
N SER A 39 14.17 -8.35 5.41
CA SER A 39 14.45 -9.49 6.27
C SER A 39 15.76 -10.13 5.81
N ILE A 40 16.75 -10.23 6.70
CA ILE A 40 18.02 -10.88 6.39
C ILE A 40 17.92 -12.32 6.88
N ASN A 41 18.22 -13.32 6.03
CA ASN A 41 18.25 -14.72 6.46
C ASN A 41 19.50 -15.03 7.30
N GLU A 42 19.58 -16.23 7.90
CA GLU A 42 20.75 -16.68 8.68
C GLU A 42 22.05 -16.67 7.88
N GLN A 43 21.97 -16.65 6.53
CA GLN A 43 23.11 -16.56 5.62
C GLN A 43 23.45 -15.13 5.18
N GLY A 44 22.82 -14.10 5.74
CA GLY A 44 23.11 -12.70 5.42
C GLY A 44 22.52 -12.21 4.09
N GLN A 45 21.63 -12.97 3.44
CA GLN A 45 20.95 -12.53 2.22
C GLN A 45 19.70 -11.71 2.56
N LEU A 46 19.56 -10.59 1.85
CA LEU A 46 18.36 -9.76 1.84
C LEU A 46 17.21 -10.52 1.16
N PHE A 47 16.15 -10.82 1.90
CA PHE A 47 14.88 -11.22 1.31
C PHE A 47 14.28 -10.01 0.60
N GLN A 48 14.35 -10.04 -0.73
CA GLN A 48 13.63 -9.09 -1.55
C GLN A 48 12.13 -9.40 -1.49
N PRO A 49 11.26 -8.37 -1.43
CA PRO A 49 9.82 -8.58 -1.49
C PRO A 49 9.42 -9.32 -2.77
N LEU A 50 8.54 -10.32 -2.64
CA LEU A 50 7.99 -11.04 -3.80
C LEU A 50 6.78 -10.28 -4.33
N THR A 51 6.82 -9.84 -5.58
CA THR A 51 5.63 -9.31 -6.27
C THR A 51 4.70 -10.45 -6.62
N VAL A 52 3.56 -10.53 -5.94
CA VAL A 52 2.51 -11.54 -6.19
C VAL A 52 1.63 -11.11 -7.36
N TYR A 53 1.33 -9.81 -7.44
CA TYR A 53 0.52 -9.23 -8.49
C TYR A 53 0.95 -7.78 -8.74
N HIS A 54 0.93 -7.37 -10.01
CA HIS A 54 1.15 -5.98 -10.40
C HIS A 54 0.39 -5.65 -11.68
N LEU A 55 -0.34 -4.55 -11.65
CA LEU A 55 -0.97 -3.93 -12.79
C LEU A 55 -0.25 -2.61 -13.12
N ALA A 56 0.15 -2.43 -14.37
CA ALA A 56 0.84 -1.23 -14.82
C ALA A 56 -0.09 -0.01 -14.78
N ASP A 57 0.49 1.17 -14.54
CA ASP A 57 -0.25 2.44 -14.40
C ASP A 57 -1.12 2.75 -15.64
N SER A 58 -0.63 2.37 -16.83
CA SER A 58 -1.34 2.59 -18.10
C SER A 58 -2.72 1.94 -18.19
N PHE A 59 -3.00 0.90 -17.40
CA PHE A 59 -4.33 0.29 -17.37
C PHE A 59 -5.37 1.21 -16.75
N PHE A 60 -4.97 2.09 -15.84
CA PHE A 60 -5.88 3.03 -15.16
C PHE A 60 -6.31 4.21 -16.04
N GLU A 61 -5.75 4.30 -17.26
CA GLU A 61 -6.19 5.23 -18.31
C GLU A 61 -7.31 4.65 -19.19
N LEU A 62 -7.63 3.35 -19.04
CA LEU A 62 -8.70 2.69 -19.78
C LEU A 62 -10.07 2.90 -19.10
N SER A 63 -11.15 2.54 -19.82
CA SER A 63 -12.47 2.45 -19.20
C SER A 63 -12.46 1.43 -18.06
N PRO A 64 -13.16 1.66 -16.93
CA PRO A 64 -13.16 0.74 -15.78
C PRO A 64 -13.47 -0.73 -16.12
N THR A 65 -14.34 -0.99 -17.10
CA THR A 65 -14.68 -2.34 -17.57
C THR A 65 -13.56 -3.07 -18.31
N GLN A 66 -12.53 -2.34 -18.73
CA GLN A 66 -11.38 -2.87 -19.47
C GLN A 66 -10.16 -3.05 -18.55
N ILE A 67 -10.27 -2.68 -17.28
CA ILE A 67 -9.18 -2.80 -16.31
C ILE A 67 -9.22 -4.21 -15.70
N PRO A 68 -8.10 -4.97 -15.75
CA PRO A 68 -7.99 -6.25 -15.07
C PRO A 68 -8.29 -6.12 -13.57
N TYR A 69 -9.28 -6.87 -13.09
CA TYR A 69 -9.68 -6.92 -11.70
C TYR A 69 -9.17 -8.18 -11.04
N TYR A 70 -8.31 -8.05 -10.04
CA TYR A 70 -7.82 -9.17 -9.25
C TYR A 70 -8.88 -9.61 -8.24
N GLU A 71 -9.33 -10.86 -8.35
CA GLU A 71 -10.29 -11.47 -7.44
C GLU A 71 -9.84 -12.89 -7.07
N ARG A 72 -9.45 -13.08 -5.81
CA ARG A 72 -9.15 -14.40 -5.21
C ARG A 72 -8.17 -15.23 -6.03
N GLY A 73 -7.13 -14.58 -6.55
CA GLY A 73 -6.08 -15.22 -7.35
C GLY A 73 -6.43 -15.38 -8.84
N ARG A 74 -7.55 -14.82 -9.29
CA ARG A 74 -7.97 -14.78 -10.69
C ARG A 74 -8.01 -13.35 -11.20
N ILE A 75 -7.92 -13.22 -12.52
CA ILE A 75 -8.15 -11.95 -13.21
C ILE A 75 -9.50 -12.03 -13.89
N VAL A 76 -10.38 -11.10 -13.55
CA VAL A 76 -11.71 -10.93 -14.12
C VAL A 76 -11.85 -9.51 -14.65
N TYR A 77 -12.94 -9.24 -15.37
CA TYR A 77 -13.29 -7.89 -15.81
C TYR A 77 -14.66 -7.56 -15.24
N VAL A 78 -14.76 -6.41 -14.59
CA VAL A 78 -16.00 -5.97 -13.94
C VAL A 78 -16.96 -5.49 -15.03
N GLU A 79 -18.20 -5.97 -15.00
CA GLU A 79 -19.23 -5.57 -15.96
C GLU A 79 -19.80 -4.18 -15.63
N ASP A 80 -20.28 -3.45 -16.65
CA ASP A 80 -20.86 -2.10 -16.50
C ASP A 80 -21.97 -2.04 -15.42
N ASP A 81 -22.77 -3.09 -15.31
CA ASP A 81 -23.88 -3.13 -14.36
C ASP A 81 -23.43 -3.14 -12.90
N VAL A 82 -22.22 -3.63 -12.60
CA VAL A 82 -21.65 -3.56 -11.24
C VAL A 82 -21.36 -2.11 -10.85
N PHE A 83 -20.85 -1.29 -11.78
CA PHE A 83 -20.60 0.13 -11.54
C PHE A 83 -21.90 0.89 -11.29
N LYS A 84 -22.93 0.66 -12.13
CA LYS A 84 -24.26 1.26 -11.93
C LYS A 84 -24.86 0.87 -10.58
N GLN A 85 -24.83 -0.42 -10.25
CA GLN A 85 -25.31 -0.92 -8.97
C GLN A 85 -24.58 -0.27 -7.79
N HIS A 86 -23.27 -0.06 -7.91
CA HIS A 86 -22.49 0.63 -6.89
C HIS A 86 -22.93 2.09 -6.69
N GLU A 87 -23.18 2.82 -7.77
CA GLU A 87 -23.73 4.18 -7.72
C GLU A 87 -25.13 4.23 -7.09
N GLU A 88 -25.93 3.19 -7.28
CA GLU A 88 -27.24 2.99 -6.65
C GLU A 88 -27.13 2.58 -5.16
N GLY A 89 -25.92 2.40 -4.64
CA GLY A 89 -25.66 2.02 -3.25
C GLY A 89 -25.67 0.52 -2.98
N HIS A 90 -25.74 -0.32 -4.03
CA HIS A 90 -25.50 -1.75 -3.90
C HIS A 90 -24.00 -2.02 -3.78
N GLN A 91 -23.62 -3.10 -3.10
CA GLN A 91 -22.20 -3.49 -2.94
C GLN A 91 -21.27 -2.33 -2.48
N PRO A 92 -21.63 -1.57 -1.41
CA PRO A 92 -20.83 -0.42 -0.96
C PRO A 92 -19.42 -0.82 -0.49
N TRP A 93 -19.20 -2.11 -0.22
CA TRP A 93 -17.91 -2.66 0.17
C TRP A 93 -16.83 -2.52 -0.93
N LEU A 94 -17.22 -2.33 -2.19
CA LEU A 94 -16.28 -2.13 -3.30
C LEU A 94 -15.51 -0.80 -3.23
N SER A 95 -15.99 0.18 -2.46
CA SER A 95 -15.31 1.46 -2.22
C SER A 95 -14.61 1.52 -0.86
N ASN A 96 -14.52 0.40 -0.14
CA ASN A 96 -13.77 0.29 1.11
C ASN A 96 -12.49 -0.55 0.88
N PRO A 97 -11.29 0.04 1.04
CA PRO A 97 -10.03 -0.69 0.86
C PRO A 97 -9.91 -1.95 1.73
N ILE A 98 -10.37 -1.89 2.99
CA ILE A 98 -10.31 -3.03 3.91
C ILE A 98 -11.18 -4.17 3.40
N ASP A 99 -12.41 -3.88 2.97
CA ASP A 99 -13.34 -4.90 2.50
C ASP A 99 -12.88 -5.52 1.16
N VAL A 100 -12.41 -4.68 0.23
CA VAL A 100 -11.85 -5.14 -1.05
C VAL A 100 -10.66 -6.07 -0.82
N VAL A 101 -9.70 -5.70 0.03
CA VAL A 101 -8.57 -6.59 0.36
C VAL A 101 -9.06 -7.87 1.03
N THR A 102 -9.98 -7.75 1.98
CA THR A 102 -10.54 -8.89 2.71
C THR A 102 -11.14 -9.94 1.77
N VAL A 103 -11.94 -9.48 0.80
CA VAL A 103 -12.63 -10.37 -0.15
C VAL A 103 -11.68 -10.87 -1.24
N ASN A 104 -10.96 -9.96 -1.89
CA ASN A 104 -10.19 -10.28 -3.09
C ASN A 104 -8.85 -10.94 -2.80
N CYS A 105 -8.23 -10.67 -1.65
CA CYS A 105 -7.00 -11.32 -1.23
C CYS A 105 -7.22 -12.54 -0.33
N SER A 106 -8.46 -13.02 -0.19
CA SER A 106 -8.78 -14.18 0.65
C SER A 106 -8.01 -15.45 0.28
N ASN A 107 -7.60 -15.60 -0.98
CA ASN A 107 -6.76 -16.72 -1.44
C ASN A 107 -5.31 -16.67 -0.90
N LEU A 108 -4.85 -15.53 -0.40
CA LEU A 108 -3.52 -15.35 0.20
C LEU A 108 -3.49 -15.75 1.68
N ILE A 109 -4.66 -16.03 2.25
CA ILE A 109 -4.81 -16.56 3.59
C ILE A 109 -4.94 -18.09 3.44
N ALA A 110 -4.10 -18.86 4.15
CA ALA A 110 -4.10 -20.32 4.02
C ALA A 110 -5.50 -20.92 4.28
N GLN A 111 -5.88 -21.96 3.54
CA GLN A 111 -7.23 -22.56 3.51
C GLN A 111 -7.79 -23.01 4.87
N ASN A 112 -6.97 -23.11 5.92
CA ASN A 112 -7.41 -23.42 7.28
C ASN A 112 -7.89 -22.20 8.07
N ALA A 113 -7.67 -20.98 7.58
CA ALA A 113 -8.26 -19.76 8.12
C ALA A 113 -9.62 -19.53 7.49
N MET A 114 -10.56 -20.42 7.80
CA MET A 114 -11.98 -20.27 7.50
C MET A 114 -12.59 -19.14 8.35
N ILE A 115 -11.97 -17.97 8.42
CA ILE A 115 -12.31 -16.91 9.38
C ILE A 115 -12.22 -15.54 8.72
N LEU A 116 -13.25 -15.21 7.94
CA LEU A 116 -13.71 -13.83 7.80
C LEU A 116 -14.90 -13.53 8.73
N ASN A 117 -15.52 -14.57 9.30
CA ASN A 117 -16.69 -14.46 10.16
C ASN A 117 -16.36 -14.34 11.67
N GLU A 118 -15.09 -14.49 12.09
CA GLU A 118 -14.68 -14.30 13.49
C GLU A 118 -13.64 -13.17 13.63
N HIS A 119 -14.07 -11.96 13.23
CA HIS A 119 -13.34 -10.75 13.57
C HIS A 119 -13.53 -10.42 15.06
N VAL A 120 -12.44 -10.05 15.72
CA VAL A 120 -12.45 -9.47 17.07
C VAL A 120 -12.53 -7.94 17.02
N HIS A 121 -12.16 -7.36 15.88
CA HIS A 121 -12.27 -5.94 15.61
C HIS A 121 -12.52 -5.71 14.12
N TYR A 122 -13.43 -4.81 13.81
CA TYR A 122 -13.71 -4.37 12.44
C TYR A 122 -14.06 -2.88 12.44
N SER A 123 -13.37 -2.12 11.60
CA SER A 123 -13.59 -0.71 11.34
C SER A 123 -13.19 -0.38 9.89
N LYS A 124 -13.39 0.87 9.47
CA LYS A 124 -12.96 1.34 8.15
C LYS A 124 -11.44 1.31 7.95
N GLU A 125 -10.68 1.32 9.03
CA GLU A 125 -9.21 1.41 8.97
C GLU A 125 -8.54 0.08 9.31
N GLU A 126 -9.25 -0.85 9.94
CA GLU A 126 -8.64 -2.07 10.44
C GLU A 126 -9.65 -3.22 10.61
N LEU A 127 -9.23 -4.42 10.22
CA LEU A 127 -9.86 -5.69 10.54
C LEU A 127 -8.85 -6.58 11.27
N LYS A 128 -9.25 -7.15 12.40
CA LYS A 128 -8.47 -8.17 13.12
C LYS A 128 -9.31 -9.40 13.40
N THR A 129 -8.76 -10.58 13.13
CA THR A 129 -9.40 -11.87 13.39
C THR A 129 -8.87 -12.50 14.68
N LYS A 130 -9.61 -13.44 15.26
CA LYS A 130 -9.14 -14.23 16.42
C LYS A 130 -7.85 -14.99 16.15
N ASN A 131 -7.65 -15.42 14.91
CA ASN A 131 -6.46 -16.17 14.49
C ASN A 131 -5.23 -15.27 14.27
N GLY A 132 -5.33 -13.97 14.56
CA GLY A 132 -4.21 -13.03 14.48
C GLY A 132 -3.99 -12.43 13.10
N ILE A 133 -4.83 -12.74 12.10
CA ILE A 133 -4.80 -12.03 10.82
C ILE A 133 -5.23 -10.58 11.06
N SER A 134 -4.45 -9.64 10.52
CA SER A 134 -4.70 -8.20 10.62
C SER A 134 -4.66 -7.60 9.23
N ILE A 135 -5.67 -6.82 8.87
CA ILE A 135 -5.73 -6.01 7.65
C ILE A 135 -5.86 -4.57 8.11
N LYS A 136 -4.96 -3.69 7.71
CA LYS A 136 -4.89 -2.32 8.19
C LYS A 136 -4.65 -1.35 7.04
N LEU A 137 -5.46 -0.30 6.99
CA LEU A 137 -5.25 0.83 6.11
C LEU A 137 -4.07 1.64 6.64
N LEU A 138 -3.04 1.79 5.82
CA LEU A 138 -1.85 2.58 6.14
C LEU A 138 -2.04 4.03 5.74
N GLU A 139 -2.55 4.23 4.52
CA GLU A 139 -2.77 5.55 3.93
C GLU A 139 -3.88 5.46 2.89
N GLU A 140 -4.71 6.51 2.80
CA GLU A 140 -5.67 6.72 1.73
C GLU A 140 -5.54 8.17 1.28
N LYS A 141 -5.13 8.36 0.03
CA LYS A 141 -4.90 9.67 -0.58
C LYS A 141 -5.48 9.67 -1.97
N GLU A 142 -6.40 10.58 -2.21
CA GLU A 142 -7.07 10.73 -3.49
C GLU A 142 -7.70 9.41 -3.94
N GLU A 143 -7.22 8.85 -5.04
CA GLU A 143 -7.71 7.61 -5.64
C GLU A 143 -6.83 6.39 -5.28
N ILE A 144 -5.87 6.52 -4.35
CA ILE A 144 -4.92 5.47 -3.98
C ILE A 144 -5.06 5.13 -2.50
N ALA A 145 -5.15 3.83 -2.21
CA ALA A 145 -5.12 3.31 -0.85
C ALA A 145 -3.98 2.28 -0.68
N GLU A 146 -3.24 2.40 0.42
CA GLU A 146 -2.21 1.44 0.83
C GLU A 146 -2.70 0.65 2.03
N VAL A 147 -2.72 -0.68 1.89
CA VAL A 147 -3.22 -1.60 2.90
C VAL A 147 -2.13 -2.62 3.24
N GLU A 148 -1.97 -2.88 4.53
CA GLU A 148 -1.14 -3.95 5.05
C GLU A 148 -1.99 -5.13 5.49
N MET A 149 -1.65 -6.33 5.04
CA MET A 149 -2.23 -7.57 5.55
C MET A 149 -1.16 -8.46 6.17
N ILE A 150 -1.30 -8.78 7.45
CA ILE A 150 -0.42 -9.70 8.18
C ILE A 150 -1.13 -11.04 8.30
N VAL A 151 -0.46 -12.11 7.87
CA VAL A 151 -0.92 -13.50 8.01
C VAL A 151 0.05 -14.22 8.96
N PRO A 152 -0.38 -14.58 10.18
CA PRO A 152 0.47 -15.25 11.16
C PRO A 152 1.08 -16.54 10.62
N GLY A 153 2.38 -16.71 10.88
CA GLY A 153 3.15 -17.86 10.41
C GLY A 153 3.54 -17.83 8.93
N LEU A 154 3.09 -16.84 8.16
CA LEU A 154 3.43 -16.67 6.75
C LEU A 154 4.26 -15.40 6.52
N GLY A 155 3.68 -14.23 6.79
CA GLY A 155 4.34 -12.95 6.53
C GLY A 155 3.38 -11.79 6.40
N LYS A 156 3.87 -10.73 5.77
CA LYS A 156 3.15 -9.47 5.56
C LYS A 156 2.99 -9.21 4.07
N TYR A 157 1.81 -8.77 3.68
CA TYR A 157 1.51 -8.27 2.35
C TYR A 157 1.36 -6.74 2.42
N HIS A 158 2.00 -6.04 1.50
CA HIS A 158 1.72 -4.64 1.20
C HIS A 158 0.89 -4.61 -0.09
N ILE A 159 -0.29 -4.02 -0.02
CA ILE A 159 -1.30 -4.05 -1.07
C ILE A 159 -1.67 -2.63 -1.43
N THR A 160 -1.49 -2.27 -2.69
CA THR A 160 -1.87 -0.95 -3.21
C THR A 160 -3.14 -1.09 -4.02
N LEU A 161 -4.17 -0.34 -3.67
CA LEU A 161 -5.41 -0.22 -4.41
C LEU A 161 -5.47 1.13 -5.12
N ARG A 162 -6.17 1.17 -6.25
CA ARG A 162 -6.46 2.39 -6.99
C ARG A 162 -7.90 2.40 -7.46
N SER A 163 -8.55 3.55 -7.36
CA SER A 163 -9.85 3.80 -7.96
C SER A 163 -9.63 4.50 -9.31
N PRO A 164 -9.94 3.85 -10.45
CA PRO A 164 -9.84 4.51 -11.74
C PRO A 164 -10.76 5.73 -11.81
N LYS A 165 -10.38 6.73 -12.61
CA LYS A 165 -11.20 7.93 -12.79
C LYS A 165 -12.61 7.56 -13.26
N GLY A 166 -13.61 8.17 -12.63
CA GLY A 166 -15.01 7.97 -12.96
C GLY A 166 -15.70 6.84 -12.19
N THR A 167 -15.01 6.20 -11.23
CA THR A 167 -15.62 5.30 -10.27
C THR A 167 -15.00 5.45 -8.88
N MET A 168 -15.73 5.03 -7.85
CA MET A 168 -15.23 4.89 -6.47
C MET A 168 -14.82 3.44 -6.14
N ILE A 169 -14.93 2.53 -7.12
CA ILE A 169 -14.58 1.12 -6.94
C ILE A 169 -13.06 0.97 -6.95
N TYR A 170 -12.53 0.36 -5.89
CA TYR A 170 -11.10 0.07 -5.79
C TYR A 170 -10.69 -1.19 -6.57
N PHE A 171 -9.63 -1.06 -7.33
CA PHE A 171 -8.92 -2.13 -8.02
C PHE A 171 -7.58 -2.36 -7.33
N ILE A 172 -7.22 -3.61 -7.08
CA ILE A 172 -5.86 -3.92 -6.62
C ILE A 172 -4.90 -3.65 -7.77
N SER A 173 -3.86 -2.86 -7.53
CA SER A 173 -2.81 -2.51 -8.50
C SER A 173 -1.49 -3.21 -8.21
N ARG A 174 -1.24 -3.58 -6.96
CA ARG A 174 -0.02 -4.26 -6.55
C ARG A 174 -0.23 -5.06 -5.28
N ILE A 175 0.38 -6.24 -5.22
CA ILE A 175 0.51 -7.06 -4.01
C ILE A 175 1.98 -7.46 -3.89
N GLN A 176 2.63 -7.04 -2.80
CA GLN A 176 3.99 -7.42 -2.46
C GLN A 176 4.01 -8.23 -1.18
N PHE A 177 4.70 -9.36 -1.19
CA PHE A 177 4.84 -10.24 -0.04
C PHE A 177 6.23 -10.12 0.58
N HIS A 178 6.24 -9.94 1.89
CA HIS A 178 7.42 -9.89 2.74
C HIS A 178 7.35 -11.08 3.70
N MET A 179 8.29 -12.01 3.53
CA MET A 179 8.36 -13.19 4.40
C MET A 179 8.72 -12.78 5.82
N SER A 180 7.99 -13.30 6.81
CA SER A 180 8.39 -13.16 8.22
C SER A 180 9.58 -14.08 8.47
N THR A 181 10.71 -13.51 8.86
CA THR A 181 11.78 -14.28 9.49
C THR A 181 11.30 -14.61 10.91
N LYS A 182 11.11 -15.89 11.20
CA LYS A 182 10.94 -16.36 12.57
C LYS A 182 12.25 -16.27 13.33
#